data_AF-A0A847B6D7-F1
#
_entry.id   AF-A0A847B6D7-F1
#
_cell.length_a   1.000
_cell.length_b   1.000
_cell.length_c   1.000
_cell.angle_alpha   90.00
_cell.angle_beta   90.00
_cell.angle_gamma   90.00
#
_symmetry.space_group_name_H-M   'P 1'
#
loop_
_entity.id
_entity.type
_entity.pdbx_description
1 polymer ?
#
loop_
_entity_poly.entity_id
_entity_poly.type
_entity_poly.pdbx_seq_one_letter_code
_entity_poly.pdbx_strand_id
1 'polypeptide(L)'
;YSVDRNCHPYVFYRSGFAKKKAESKKYTFIHSLFESRVDYLYKNLNGYKRIGPRKPERIKNKYLKIISFTYYEFAKNILKNDDIFPLSFFHSVKDMKTTNTILYSHTGLKKKIFEKYFKFSLVNSMSTPKRVKDDEKVDYLNLKHREWKHPVSGLVSNKSFPELVKLAEKDYKTALELFECSIDEVIGKKIKMFVKRIDHDGCVVSSSMIHFDCFFKDKFQ
;
A
#
# COMPACT_ATOMS: atom_id res chain seq x y z
N TYR A 1 5.57 1.11 -4.68
CA TYR A 1 5.36 0.86 -6.13
C TYR A 1 5.15 -0.62 -6.42
N SER A 2 6.16 -1.50 -6.40
CA SER A 2 5.97 -2.90 -6.83
C SER A 2 5.02 -3.72 -5.95
N VAL A 3 5.06 -3.53 -4.63
CA VAL A 3 4.08 -4.16 -3.72
C VAL A 3 2.69 -3.61 -4.00
N ASP A 4 2.53 -2.29 -3.92
CA ASP A 4 1.25 -1.60 -4.14
C ASP A 4 0.59 -2.04 -5.46
N ARG A 5 1.28 -1.92 -6.60
CA ARG A 5 0.66 -2.21 -7.91
C ARG A 5 0.27 -3.67 -8.13
N ASN A 6 0.87 -4.60 -7.39
CA ASN A 6 0.54 -6.03 -7.48
C ASN A 6 -0.52 -6.44 -6.45
N CYS A 7 -0.53 -5.81 -5.28
CA CYS A 7 -1.38 -6.18 -4.16
C CYS A 7 -2.67 -5.34 -4.05
N HIS A 8 -2.62 -4.06 -4.42
CA HIS A 8 -3.76 -3.14 -4.35
C HIS A 8 -4.99 -3.62 -5.13
N PRO A 9 -4.89 -4.25 -6.31
CA PRO A 9 -6.07 -4.79 -6.97
C PRO A 9 -6.90 -5.72 -6.07
N TYR A 10 -6.22 -6.60 -5.31
CA TYR A 10 -6.87 -7.47 -4.34
C TYR A 10 -7.38 -6.68 -3.13
N VAL A 11 -6.57 -5.76 -2.58
CA VAL A 11 -6.98 -4.92 -1.43
C VAL A 11 -8.22 -4.09 -1.77
N PHE A 12 -8.27 -3.39 -2.92
CA PHE A 12 -9.42 -2.64 -3.38
C PHE A 12 -10.63 -3.52 -3.66
N TYR A 13 -10.43 -4.69 -4.25
CA TYR A 13 -11.54 -5.63 -4.43
C TYR A 13 -12.16 -6.00 -3.08
N ARG A 14 -11.35 -6.28 -2.05
CA ARG A 14 -11.85 -6.69 -0.73
C ARG A 14 -12.32 -5.54 0.16
N SER A 15 -11.75 -4.34 0.01
CA SER A 15 -12.05 -3.18 0.86
C SER A 15 -13.06 -2.21 0.25
N GLY A 16 -13.21 -2.24 -1.08
CA GLY A 16 -13.99 -1.28 -1.85
C GLY A 16 -13.29 0.08 -2.01
N PHE A 17 -13.98 0.98 -2.70
CA PHE A 17 -13.50 2.32 -3.02
C PHE A 17 -14.68 3.29 -3.10
N ALA A 18 -14.42 4.57 -2.85
CA ALA A 18 -15.46 5.60 -2.87
C ALA A 18 -15.77 6.05 -4.31
N LYS A 19 -17.03 5.96 -4.72
CA LYS A 19 -17.50 6.57 -5.99
C LYS A 19 -17.94 8.01 -5.80
N LYS A 20 -18.33 8.37 -4.58
CA LYS A 20 -18.76 9.72 -4.19
C LYS A 20 -17.89 10.23 -3.05
N LYS A 21 -17.64 11.55 -3.02
CA LYS A 21 -16.87 12.20 -1.95
C LYS A 21 -17.41 11.89 -0.55
N ALA A 22 -18.73 11.78 -0.40
CA ALA A 22 -19.38 11.43 0.86
C ALA A 22 -18.96 10.06 1.43
N GLU A 23 -18.53 9.12 0.57
CA GLU A 23 -18.10 7.78 0.98
C GLU A 23 -16.58 7.67 1.21
N SER A 24 -15.82 8.73 0.89
CA SER A 24 -14.35 8.73 0.97
C SER A 24 -13.87 8.33 2.36
N LYS A 25 -14.39 8.96 3.42
CA LYS A 25 -14.01 8.63 4.80
C LYS A 25 -14.25 7.16 5.15
N LYS A 26 -15.38 6.60 4.68
CA LYS A 26 -15.75 5.19 4.89
C LYS A 26 -14.75 4.25 4.24
N TYR A 27 -14.53 4.40 2.94
CA TYR A 27 -13.65 3.48 2.21
C TYR A 27 -12.18 3.67 2.57
N THR A 28 -11.73 4.89 2.87
CA THR A 28 -10.40 5.13 3.44
C THR A 28 -10.22 4.39 4.78
N PHE A 29 -11.20 4.44 5.68
CA PHE A 29 -11.15 3.66 6.92
C PHE A 29 -11.09 2.15 6.66
N ILE A 30 -11.97 1.63 5.80
CA ILE A 30 -12.08 0.19 5.52
C ILE A 30 -10.80 -0.32 4.83
N HIS A 31 -10.25 0.43 3.89
CA HIS A 31 -9.03 0.11 3.17
C HIS A 31 -7.85 -0.01 4.14
N SER A 32 -7.58 1.04 4.92
CA SER A 32 -6.51 1.01 5.93
C SER A 32 -6.74 -0.04 7.02
N LEU A 33 -8.00 -0.35 7.33
CA LEU A 33 -8.31 -1.45 8.24
C LEU A 33 -7.93 -2.78 7.61
N PHE A 34 -8.24 -3.02 6.34
CA PHE A 34 -7.88 -4.25 5.65
C PHE A 34 -6.36 -4.44 5.59
N GLU A 35 -5.64 -3.40 5.17
CA GLU A 35 -4.17 -3.40 5.10
C GLU A 35 -3.53 -3.73 6.46
N SER A 36 -3.98 -3.11 7.55
CA SER A 36 -3.40 -3.39 8.88
C SER A 36 -3.64 -4.82 9.35
N ARG A 37 -4.71 -5.48 8.88
CA ARG A 37 -5.00 -6.90 9.15
C ARG A 37 -4.13 -7.81 8.30
N VAL A 38 -3.99 -7.50 7.01
CA VAL A 38 -3.07 -8.18 6.09
C VAL A 38 -1.64 -8.12 6.61
N ASP A 39 -1.15 -6.94 7.00
CA ASP A 39 0.19 -6.75 7.55
C ASP A 39 0.45 -7.64 8.77
N TYR A 40 -0.51 -7.67 9.70
CA TYR A 40 -0.39 -8.49 10.90
C TYR A 40 -0.34 -9.99 10.56
N LEU A 41 -1.25 -10.46 9.71
CA LEU A 41 -1.37 -11.87 9.35
C LEU A 41 -0.19 -12.33 8.50
N TYR A 42 0.22 -11.55 7.50
CA TYR A 42 1.36 -11.84 6.65
C TYR A 42 2.66 -11.90 7.46
N LYS A 43 2.84 -10.97 8.40
CA LYS A 43 3.97 -10.98 9.32
C LYS A 43 3.99 -12.24 10.18
N ASN A 44 2.83 -12.67 10.70
CA ASN A 44 2.73 -13.88 11.50
C ASN A 44 2.98 -15.15 10.68
N LEU A 45 2.45 -15.22 9.46
CA LEU A 45 2.65 -16.34 8.53
C LEU A 45 4.13 -16.58 8.25
N ASN A 46 4.91 -15.51 8.10
CA ASN A 46 6.35 -15.57 7.84
C ASN A 46 7.21 -15.65 9.11
N GLY A 47 6.61 -15.81 10.30
CA GLY A 47 7.35 -15.94 11.55
C GLY A 47 8.09 -14.67 11.98
N TYR A 48 7.78 -13.50 11.41
CA TYR A 48 8.43 -12.23 11.72
C TYR A 48 8.02 -11.72 13.11
N LYS A 49 8.64 -12.25 14.15
CA LYS A 49 8.42 -11.79 15.54
C LYS A 49 9.14 -10.46 15.76
N ARG A 50 8.42 -9.48 16.32
CA ARG A 50 9.01 -8.28 16.97
C ARG A 50 9.85 -7.36 16.05
N ILE A 51 9.46 -7.20 14.79
CA ILE A 51 9.96 -6.08 13.97
C ILE A 51 9.14 -4.84 14.36
N GLY A 52 9.72 -4.00 15.23
CA GLY A 52 9.15 -2.68 15.50
C GLY A 52 9.32 -1.78 14.25
N PRO A 53 8.46 -0.77 14.06
CA PRO A 53 8.48 0.10 12.89
C PRO A 53 9.80 0.84 12.67
N ARG A 54 10.65 0.91 13.70
CA ARG A 54 11.96 1.58 13.67
C ARG A 54 13.11 0.74 13.11
N LYS A 55 12.93 -0.58 12.97
CA LYS A 55 14.02 -1.50 12.60
C LYS A 55 14.37 -1.52 11.09
N PRO A 56 13.41 -1.40 10.14
CA PRO A 56 13.73 -1.60 8.72
C PRO A 56 14.55 -0.48 8.05
N GLU A 57 14.63 0.73 8.63
CA GLU A 57 15.12 1.90 7.88
C GLU A 57 16.31 2.61 8.53
N ARG A 58 17.52 2.15 8.22
CA ARG A 58 18.77 2.89 8.49
C ARG A 58 19.34 3.53 7.23
N ILE A 59 18.51 4.27 6.49
CA ILE A 59 19.00 5.09 5.37
C ILE A 59 19.65 6.36 5.95
N LYS A 60 20.92 6.62 5.60
CA LYS A 60 21.62 7.83 6.05
C LYS A 60 20.94 9.08 5.47
N ASN A 61 20.81 10.13 6.27
CA ASN A 61 20.17 11.40 5.86
C ASN A 61 20.74 11.97 4.56
N LYS A 62 22.05 11.79 4.31
CA LYS A 62 22.68 12.24 3.05
C LYS A 62 22.02 11.63 1.80
N TYR A 63 21.69 10.34 1.84
CA TYR A 63 21.07 9.65 0.70
C TYR A 63 19.61 10.08 0.53
N LEU A 64 18.87 10.25 1.63
CA LEU A 64 17.49 10.75 1.57
C LEU A 64 17.43 12.16 0.99
N LYS A 65 18.40 13.03 1.30
CA LYS A 65 18.49 14.37 0.71
C LYS A 65 18.76 14.29 -0.80
N ILE A 66 19.71 13.46 -1.23
CA ILE A 66 19.99 13.25 -2.67
C ILE A 66 18.72 12.81 -3.40
N ILE A 67 18.03 11.79 -2.89
CA ILE A 67 16.76 11.30 -3.47
C ILE A 67 15.72 12.43 -3.49
N SER A 68 15.62 13.21 -2.41
CA SER A 68 14.68 14.33 -2.32
C SER A 68 14.92 15.39 -3.39
N PHE A 69 16.17 15.75 -3.65
CA PHE A 69 16.51 16.67 -4.74
C PHE A 69 16.16 16.07 -6.11
N THR A 70 16.41 14.78 -6.33
CA THR A 70 16.00 14.09 -7.58
C THR A 70 14.49 14.16 -7.78
N TYR A 71 13.70 13.89 -6.74
CA TYR A 71 12.24 13.99 -6.80
C TYR A 71 11.76 15.42 -7.07
N TYR A 72 12.40 16.42 -6.45
CA TYR A 72 12.10 17.82 -6.67
C TYR A 72 12.36 18.25 -8.12
N GLU A 73 13.56 17.95 -8.66
CA GLU A 73 13.90 18.28 -10.04
C GLU A 73 12.96 17.58 -11.03
N PHE A 74 12.59 16.32 -10.76
CA PHE A 74 11.60 15.61 -11.56
C PHE A 74 10.22 16.27 -11.50
N ALA A 75 9.72 16.59 -10.30
CA ALA A 75 8.42 17.22 -10.13
C ALA A 75 8.35 18.59 -10.82
N LYS A 76 9.37 19.43 -10.61
CA LYS A 76 9.43 20.78 -11.18
C LYS A 76 9.63 20.76 -12.70
N ASN A 77 10.61 20.02 -13.20
CA ASN A 77 11.02 20.15 -14.60
C ASN A 77 10.19 19.26 -15.53
N ILE A 78 9.74 18.09 -15.06
CA ILE A 78 9.01 17.11 -15.88
C ILE A 78 7.51 17.20 -15.61
N LEU A 79 7.09 17.12 -14.35
CA LEU A 79 5.65 17.15 -14.01
C LEU A 79 5.07 18.57 -13.98
N LYS A 80 5.92 19.61 -14.03
CA LYS A 80 5.51 21.01 -13.89
C LYS A 80 4.68 21.25 -12.63
N ASN A 81 5.08 20.60 -11.53
CA ASN A 81 4.42 20.68 -10.23
C ASN A 81 5.29 21.46 -9.24
N ASP A 82 4.83 22.66 -8.88
CA ASP A 82 5.53 23.58 -7.97
C ASP A 82 5.21 23.34 -6.48
N ASP A 83 4.28 22.42 -6.15
CA ASP A 83 3.91 22.09 -4.77
C ASP A 83 4.90 21.14 -4.08
N ILE A 84 5.91 20.67 -4.81
CA ILE A 84 6.99 19.82 -4.29
C ILE A 84 8.22 20.67 -4.04
N PHE A 85 8.73 20.67 -2.80
CA PHE A 85 9.90 21.41 -2.37
C PHE A 85 11.14 20.50 -2.31
N PRO A 86 12.37 21.08 -2.33
CA PRO A 86 13.61 20.30 -2.39
C PRO A 86 13.77 19.21 -1.31
N LEU A 87 13.19 19.44 -0.12
CA LEU A 87 13.25 18.49 1.00
C LEU A 87 11.94 17.74 1.25
N SER A 88 10.93 17.84 0.38
CA SER A 88 9.61 17.21 0.59
C SER A 88 9.73 15.71 0.85
N PHE A 89 10.44 14.96 -0.01
CA PHE A 89 10.61 13.51 0.17
C PHE A 89 11.33 13.17 1.48
N PHE A 90 12.38 13.93 1.82
CA PHE A 90 13.11 13.75 3.08
C PHE A 90 12.20 13.91 4.30
N HIS A 91 11.33 14.93 4.29
CA HIS A 91 10.36 15.15 5.36
C HIS A 91 9.27 14.08 5.36
N SER A 92 8.73 13.69 4.20
CA SER A 92 7.73 12.62 4.10
C SER A 92 8.22 11.29 4.69
N VAL A 93 9.49 10.91 4.47
CA VAL A 93 10.08 9.72 5.10
C VAL A 93 10.14 9.85 6.63
N LYS A 94 10.46 11.03 7.17
CA LYS A 94 10.46 11.28 8.62
C LYS A 94 9.05 11.28 9.21
N ASP A 95 8.09 11.83 8.50
CA ASP A 95 6.69 11.87 8.90
C ASP A 95 6.12 10.44 8.93
N MET A 96 6.42 9.63 7.92
CA MET A 96 6.03 8.22 7.89
C MET A 96 6.64 7.44 9.07
N LYS A 97 7.92 7.67 9.42
CA LYS A 97 8.54 7.08 10.63
C LYS A 97 7.84 7.48 11.92
N THR A 98 7.47 8.75 12.02
CA THR A 98 6.74 9.29 13.18
C THR A 98 5.36 8.66 13.29
N THR A 99 4.61 8.67 12.19
CA THR A 99 3.28 8.05 12.06
C THR A 99 3.31 6.57 12.43
N ASN A 100 4.25 5.80 11.86
CA ASN A 100 4.39 4.38 12.18
C ASN A 100 4.74 4.14 13.67
N THR A 101 5.50 5.03 14.30
CA THR A 101 5.80 4.96 15.73
C THR A 101 4.56 5.26 16.59
N ILE A 102 3.74 6.25 16.20
CA ILE A 102 2.51 6.61 16.91
C ILE A 102 1.50 5.46 16.83
N LEU A 103 1.25 4.95 15.63
CA LEU A 103 0.28 3.91 15.31
C LEU A 103 0.69 2.53 15.84
N TYR A 104 1.98 2.28 16.05
CA TYR A 104 2.45 1.04 16.62
C TYR A 104 1.98 0.86 18.07
N SER A 105 1.19 -0.20 18.27
CA SER A 105 0.64 -0.59 19.58
C SER A 105 1.28 -1.87 20.08
N HIS A 106 2.42 -1.76 20.77
CA HIS A 106 3.17 -2.93 21.23
C HIS A 106 2.36 -3.83 22.19
N THR A 107 1.68 -3.23 23.17
CA THR A 107 0.89 -3.95 24.18
C THR A 107 -0.57 -4.18 23.75
N GLY A 108 -1.03 -3.50 22.70
CA GLY A 108 -2.42 -3.39 22.29
C GLY A 108 -3.23 -2.34 23.05
N LEU A 109 -2.65 -1.66 24.06
CA LEU A 109 -3.37 -0.67 24.86
C LEU A 109 -3.77 0.55 24.03
N LYS A 110 -2.86 1.09 23.20
CA LYS A 110 -3.19 2.20 22.28
C LYS A 110 -4.33 1.82 21.33
N LYS A 111 -4.32 0.59 20.79
CA LYS A 111 -5.38 0.10 19.91
C LYS A 111 -6.74 0.13 20.61
N LYS A 112 -6.82 -0.36 21.85
CA LYS A 112 -8.07 -0.30 22.66
C LYS A 112 -8.56 1.14 22.88
N ILE A 113 -7.64 2.07 23.15
CA ILE A 113 -7.98 3.50 23.29
C ILE A 113 -8.54 4.05 21.98
N PHE A 114 -7.91 3.76 20.84
CA PHE A 114 -8.37 4.20 19.52
C PHE A 114 -9.70 3.57 19.12
N GLU A 115 -9.92 2.29 19.43
CA GLU A 115 -11.21 1.61 19.22
C GLU A 115 -12.33 2.24 20.05
N LYS A 116 -12.04 2.65 21.30
CA LYS A 116 -13.02 3.24 22.21
C LYS A 116 -13.38 4.69 21.87
N TYR A 117 -12.37 5.55 21.66
CA TYR A 117 -12.57 6.99 21.55
C TYR A 117 -12.48 7.55 20.12
N PHE A 118 -11.85 6.81 19.20
CA PHE A 118 -11.62 7.23 17.82
C PHE A 118 -12.18 6.21 16.84
N LYS A 119 -13.42 5.74 17.10
CA LYS A 119 -14.15 4.83 16.22
C LYS A 119 -14.22 5.42 14.80
N PHE A 120 -14.00 4.59 13.78
CA PHE A 120 -13.99 5.01 12.36
C PHE A 120 -12.96 6.08 11.97
N SER A 121 -11.89 6.24 12.76
CA SER A 121 -10.76 7.12 12.42
C SER A 121 -9.62 6.37 11.74
N LEU A 122 -8.77 7.11 11.01
CA LEU A 122 -7.52 6.59 10.46
C LEU A 122 -6.56 6.08 11.53
N VAL A 123 -6.45 6.79 12.65
CA VAL A 123 -5.58 6.38 13.77
C VAL A 123 -6.01 5.03 14.31
N ASN A 124 -7.33 4.79 14.36
CA ASN A 124 -7.83 3.46 14.68
C ASN A 124 -7.53 2.46 13.56
N SER A 125 -7.97 2.67 12.31
CA SER A 125 -7.82 1.66 11.24
C SER A 125 -6.36 1.26 10.97
N MET A 126 -5.43 2.21 11.02
CA MET A 126 -4.02 1.98 10.75
C MET A 126 -3.22 1.47 11.96
N SER A 127 -3.75 1.57 13.18
CA SER A 127 -3.03 1.11 14.36
C SER A 127 -2.89 -0.41 14.40
N THR A 128 -1.67 -0.88 14.66
CA THR A 128 -1.31 -2.30 14.56
C THR A 128 -2.20 -3.14 15.50
N PRO A 129 -2.95 -4.13 14.99
CA PRO A 129 -3.75 -4.99 15.84
C PRO A 129 -2.86 -5.95 16.63
N LYS A 130 -3.25 -6.26 17.87
CA LYS A 130 -2.56 -7.28 18.69
C LYS A 130 -2.92 -8.70 18.25
N ARG A 131 -4.18 -8.88 17.84
CA ARG A 131 -4.73 -10.12 17.32
C ARG A 131 -5.69 -9.77 16.19
N VAL A 132 -5.64 -10.56 15.14
CA VAL A 132 -6.62 -10.55 14.06
C VAL A 132 -7.37 -11.87 14.15
N LYS A 133 -8.70 -11.80 14.21
CA LYS A 133 -9.53 -12.97 13.92
C LYS A 133 -9.64 -13.00 12.41
N ASP A 134 -8.85 -13.88 11.79
CA ASP A 134 -9.04 -14.23 10.40
C ASP A 134 -9.99 -15.43 10.41
N ASP A 135 -11.10 -15.29 9.70
CA ASP A 135 -12.13 -16.32 9.64
C ASP A 135 -12.33 -16.75 8.20
N GLU A 136 -13.10 -17.83 8.04
CA GLU A 136 -13.37 -18.34 6.72
C GLU A 136 -14.16 -17.37 5.85
N LYS A 137 -14.81 -16.33 6.38
CA LYS A 137 -15.60 -15.39 5.58
C LYS A 137 -14.71 -14.29 5.00
N VAL A 138 -13.78 -13.77 5.79
CA VAL A 138 -12.88 -12.71 5.35
C VAL A 138 -11.65 -13.27 4.65
N ASP A 139 -10.95 -14.27 5.19
CA ASP A 139 -9.72 -14.81 4.58
C ASP A 139 -8.83 -13.69 4.03
N TYR A 140 -8.31 -12.82 4.93
CA TYR A 140 -7.63 -11.57 4.53
C TYR A 140 -6.47 -11.82 3.57
N LEU A 141 -5.75 -12.94 3.73
CA LEU A 141 -4.63 -13.32 2.89
C LEU A 141 -5.05 -14.17 1.67
N ASN A 142 -6.33 -14.47 1.51
CA ASN A 142 -6.88 -15.35 0.47
C ASN A 142 -6.14 -16.69 0.38
N LEU A 143 -5.86 -17.32 1.52
CA LEU A 143 -5.17 -18.62 1.58
C LEU A 143 -6.04 -19.77 1.07
N LYS A 144 -7.36 -19.57 0.99
CA LYS A 144 -8.29 -20.53 0.40
C LYS A 144 -8.43 -20.37 -1.12
N HIS A 145 -7.67 -19.45 -1.73
CA HIS A 145 -7.67 -19.21 -3.17
C HIS A 145 -9.08 -18.97 -3.74
N ARG A 146 -9.86 -18.13 -3.05
CA ARG A 146 -11.17 -17.71 -3.56
C ARG A 146 -10.99 -16.77 -4.74
N GLU A 147 -11.96 -16.83 -5.63
CA GLU A 147 -12.05 -15.90 -6.74
C GLU A 147 -12.23 -14.48 -6.24
N TRP A 148 -11.46 -13.58 -6.82
CA TRP A 148 -11.58 -12.14 -6.70
C TRP A 148 -11.38 -11.51 -8.07
N LYS A 149 -11.91 -10.30 -8.28
CA LYS A 149 -11.85 -9.62 -9.57
C LYS A 149 -10.92 -8.42 -9.50
N HIS A 150 -10.15 -8.20 -10.55
CA HIS A 150 -9.43 -6.95 -10.72
C HIS A 150 -10.44 -5.78 -10.71
N PRO A 151 -10.20 -4.70 -9.92
CA PRO A 151 -11.21 -3.69 -9.66
C PRO A 151 -11.64 -2.90 -10.90
N VAL A 152 -10.76 -2.78 -11.89
CA VAL A 152 -11.05 -2.13 -13.19
C VAL A 152 -11.53 -3.13 -14.25
N SER A 153 -10.69 -4.10 -14.65
CA SER A 153 -10.97 -4.98 -15.79
C SER A 153 -11.94 -6.12 -15.52
N GLY A 154 -12.23 -6.43 -14.25
CA GLY A 154 -13.09 -7.56 -13.87
C GLY A 154 -12.43 -8.94 -14.06
N LEU A 155 -11.17 -8.99 -14.52
CA LEU A 155 -10.43 -10.24 -14.69
C LEU A 155 -10.38 -11.00 -13.37
N VAL A 156 -10.75 -12.28 -13.42
CA VAL A 156 -10.80 -13.15 -12.26
C VAL A 156 -9.38 -13.63 -11.91
N SER A 157 -9.09 -13.64 -10.62
CA SER A 157 -7.89 -14.22 -10.04
C SER A 157 -8.25 -14.99 -8.77
N ASN A 158 -7.43 -15.97 -8.42
CA ASN A 158 -7.53 -16.71 -7.16
C ASN A 158 -6.23 -16.61 -6.35
N LYS A 159 -5.34 -15.66 -6.72
CA LYS A 159 -4.05 -15.51 -6.05
C LYS A 159 -4.25 -15.09 -4.60
N SER A 160 -3.48 -15.72 -3.73
CA SER A 160 -3.31 -15.34 -2.34
C SER A 160 -2.42 -14.11 -2.21
N PHE A 161 -2.53 -13.39 -1.10
CA PHE A 161 -1.68 -12.23 -0.83
C PHE A 161 -0.17 -12.58 -0.87
N PRO A 162 0.31 -13.69 -0.29
CA PRO A 162 1.70 -14.11 -0.44
C PRO A 162 2.14 -14.33 -1.90
N GLU A 163 1.27 -14.85 -2.77
CA GLU A 163 1.59 -14.97 -4.19
C GLU A 163 1.66 -13.61 -4.89
N LEU A 164 0.80 -12.66 -4.52
CA LEU A 164 0.88 -11.29 -5.01
C LEU A 164 2.18 -10.62 -4.58
N VAL A 165 2.65 -10.86 -3.35
CA VAL A 165 3.97 -10.38 -2.89
C VAL A 165 5.11 -11.02 -3.71
N LYS A 166 5.01 -12.31 -4.08
CA LYS A 166 5.99 -12.93 -4.99
C LYS A 166 5.99 -12.32 -6.38
N LEU A 167 4.83 -11.89 -6.89
CA LEU A 167 4.77 -11.13 -8.15
C LEU A 167 5.42 -9.76 -7.99
N ALA A 168 5.18 -9.08 -6.88
CA ALA A 168 5.84 -7.82 -6.54
C ALA A 168 7.37 -7.98 -6.45
N GLU A 169 7.88 -9.09 -5.94
CA GLU A 169 9.33 -9.37 -5.91
C GLU A 169 9.91 -9.51 -7.33
N LYS A 170 9.20 -10.22 -8.23
CA LYS A 170 9.60 -10.34 -9.64
C LYS A 170 9.56 -8.98 -10.34
N ASP A 171 8.51 -8.20 -10.09
CA ASP A 171 8.35 -6.84 -10.59
C ASP A 171 9.51 -5.93 -10.13
N TYR A 172 9.88 -6.03 -8.85
CA TYR A 172 11.02 -5.30 -8.28
C TYR A 172 12.35 -5.70 -8.93
N LYS A 173 12.63 -6.99 -9.12
CA LYS A 173 13.85 -7.46 -9.82
C LYS A 173 13.92 -6.93 -11.25
N THR A 174 12.80 -6.96 -11.96
CA THR A 174 12.71 -6.37 -13.31
C THR A 174 13.01 -4.87 -13.30
N ALA A 175 12.52 -4.14 -12.29
CA ALA A 175 12.83 -2.72 -12.13
C ALA A 175 14.32 -2.47 -11.84
N LEU A 176 15.00 -3.35 -11.09
CA LEU A 176 16.44 -3.25 -10.84
C LEU A 176 17.25 -3.38 -12.14
N GLU A 177 16.90 -4.33 -13.01
CA GLU A 177 17.55 -4.50 -14.32
C GLU A 177 17.42 -3.25 -15.21
N LEU A 178 16.40 -2.41 -15.01
CA LEU A 178 16.27 -1.15 -15.72
C LEU A 178 17.35 -0.14 -15.32
N PHE A 179 17.77 -0.14 -14.05
CA PHE A 179 18.82 0.76 -13.56
C PHE A 179 20.22 0.37 -14.05
N GLU A 180 20.39 -0.86 -14.53
CA GLU A 180 21.65 -1.34 -15.11
C GLU A 180 21.77 -0.97 -16.61
N CYS A 181 20.72 -0.45 -17.23
CA CYS A 181 20.72 -0.05 -18.63
C CYS A 181 21.34 1.36 -18.80
N SER A 182 22.46 1.44 -19.53
CA SER A 182 23.19 2.69 -19.77
C SER A 182 22.82 3.43 -21.08
N ILE A 183 21.85 2.91 -21.85
CA ILE A 183 21.46 3.46 -23.15
C ILE A 183 20.08 4.11 -23.02
N ASP A 184 20.03 5.45 -23.09
CA ASP A 184 18.84 6.27 -22.82
C ASP A 184 17.61 5.92 -23.68
N GLU A 185 17.78 5.65 -24.97
CA GLU A 185 16.65 5.28 -25.83
C GLU A 185 16.07 3.90 -25.47
N VAL A 186 16.96 2.96 -25.13
CA VAL A 186 16.60 1.59 -24.76
C VAL A 186 15.91 1.57 -23.40
N ILE A 187 16.44 2.27 -22.41
CA ILE A 187 15.83 2.37 -21.08
C ILE A 187 14.45 3.02 -21.16
N GLY A 188 14.26 4.06 -21.99
CA GLY A 188 12.96 4.69 -22.19
C GLY A 188 11.90 3.74 -22.74
N LYS A 189 12.25 2.91 -23.74
CA LYS A 189 11.36 1.86 -24.27
C LYS A 189 11.06 0.79 -23.20
N LYS A 190 12.08 0.32 -22.49
CA LYS A 190 11.93 -0.70 -21.43
C LYS A 190 11.06 -0.20 -20.26
N ILE A 191 11.22 1.05 -19.82
CA ILE A 191 10.39 1.66 -18.77
C ILE A 191 8.92 1.69 -19.20
N LYS A 192 8.62 2.12 -20.44
CA LYS A 192 7.25 2.12 -20.96
C LYS A 192 6.64 0.72 -20.95
N MET A 193 7.42 -0.29 -21.38
CA MET A 193 7.01 -1.70 -21.35
C MET A 193 6.83 -2.26 -19.93
N PHE A 194 7.59 -1.75 -18.95
CA PHE A 194 7.50 -2.17 -17.55
C PHE A 194 6.29 -1.55 -16.84
N VAL A 195 6.10 -0.24 -16.98
CA VAL A 195 5.00 0.49 -16.35
C VAL A 195 3.66 0.08 -16.95
N LYS A 196 3.58 -0.20 -18.26
CA LYS A 196 2.36 -0.66 -18.97
C LYS A 196 1.14 0.25 -18.75
N ARG A 197 1.35 1.54 -18.48
CA ARG A 197 0.31 2.48 -18.03
C ARG A 197 -0.48 1.98 -16.82
N ILE A 198 0.17 1.23 -15.93
CA ILE A 198 -0.39 0.78 -14.65
C ILE A 198 0.14 1.71 -13.55
N ASP A 199 -0.78 2.27 -12.77
CA ASP A 199 -0.48 3.12 -11.63
C ASP A 199 -0.06 2.30 -10.39
N HIS A 200 0.14 3.01 -9.27
CA HIS A 200 0.52 2.39 -8.00
C HIS A 200 -0.61 1.55 -7.38
N ASP A 201 -1.86 1.74 -7.79
CA ASP A 201 -3.02 0.93 -7.35
C ASP A 201 -3.18 -0.35 -8.18
N GLY A 202 -2.27 -0.59 -9.12
CA GLY A 202 -2.34 -1.72 -10.03
C GLY A 202 -3.39 -1.54 -11.12
N CYS A 203 -3.89 -0.32 -11.30
CA CYS A 203 -4.96 0.00 -12.23
C CYS A 203 -4.41 0.71 -13.47
N VAL A 204 -5.13 0.60 -14.59
CA VAL A 204 -4.76 1.34 -15.79
C VAL A 204 -4.96 2.85 -15.51
N VAL A 205 -3.96 3.67 -15.83
CA VAL A 205 -4.01 5.12 -15.60
C VAL A 205 -5.28 5.71 -16.22
N SER A 206 -5.98 6.55 -15.45
CA SER A 206 -7.26 7.21 -15.81
C SER A 206 -8.47 6.27 -15.92
N SER A 207 -8.35 5.01 -15.52
CA SER A 207 -9.51 4.12 -15.41
C SER A 207 -10.25 4.28 -14.08
N SER A 208 -11.54 3.95 -14.08
CA SER A 208 -12.36 3.93 -12.86
C SER A 208 -12.50 2.49 -12.36
N MET A 209 -12.36 2.30 -11.05
CA MET A 209 -12.68 1.02 -10.43
C MET A 209 -14.20 0.81 -10.41
N ILE A 210 -14.64 -0.41 -10.67
CA ILE A 210 -16.07 -0.79 -10.78
C ILE A 210 -16.38 -2.04 -9.95
N HIS A 211 -15.43 -2.98 -9.85
CA HIS A 211 -15.61 -4.28 -9.20
C HIS A 211 -15.03 -4.30 -7.79
N PHE A 212 -15.85 -4.68 -6.80
CA PHE A 212 -15.40 -4.98 -5.44
C PHE A 212 -16.41 -5.91 -4.73
N ASP A 213 -15.93 -6.63 -3.72
CA ASP A 213 -16.72 -7.40 -2.75
C ASP A 213 -16.22 -7.04 -1.34
N CYS A 214 -16.85 -6.02 -0.76
CA CYS A 214 -16.40 -5.40 0.48
C CYS A 214 -16.62 -6.35 1.67
N PHE A 215 -15.53 -6.69 2.38
CA PHE A 215 -15.60 -7.54 3.57
C PHE A 215 -16.37 -6.88 4.73
N PHE A 216 -16.38 -5.55 4.77
CA PHE A 216 -16.90 -4.78 5.89
C PHE A 216 -18.42 -4.57 5.75
N LYS A 217 -19.20 -5.24 6.61
CA LYS A 217 -20.67 -5.23 6.58
C LYS A 217 -21.32 -4.36 7.66
N ASP A 218 -20.54 -3.86 8.63
CA ASP A 218 -21.09 -3.05 9.72
C ASP A 218 -21.57 -1.67 9.22
N LYS A 219 -22.55 -1.10 9.92
CA LYS A 219 -22.99 0.28 9.67
C LYS A 219 -21.86 1.25 10.01
N PHE A 220 -21.29 1.88 8.98
CA PHE A 220 -20.40 3.03 9.12
C PHE A 220 -21.26 4.25 9.46
N GLN A 221 -21.03 4.83 10.64
CA GLN A 221 -21.75 6.03 11.14
C GLN A 221 -20.87 7.26 11.00
#